data_AF-A0A7C5Y9P2-F1
#
_entry.id   AF-A0A7C5Y9P2-F1
#
_cell.length_a   1.000
_cell.length_b   1.000
_cell.length_c   1.000
_cell.angle_alpha   90.00
_cell.angle_beta   90.00
_cell.angle_gamma   90.00
#
_symmetry.space_group_name_H-M   'P 1'
#
loop_
_entity.id
_entity.type
_entity.pdbx_description
1 polymer ?
#
loop_
_entity_poly.entity_id
_entity_poly.type
_entity_poly.pdbx_seq_one_letter_code
_entity_poly.pdbx_strand_id
1 'polypeptide(L)'
;MFEHMLAEKAFTLRGDVLEWVENMRFCGEPYGQYRFSSSRSYCDAYSSAIAAFLRDLFDELSQLGEKERLQWIELLCSFQDPDSGYFFDERLFPRDDKDLLSLFELTHACVSALDLLGSLPKNRLRFLDTFANAPTLRKWLDERVWVNQSSDGLVDRALLEGRLIFHLGGLLIYACEWGDIGHDVVEVFFRWLDYNIDPSTGLFGTKQGCSLLNSMCASSYIYGLYFHQSRLVRYPDRVIDSVLSLQRQDGLFGLTPEANFSAAMLLVGMLMRCEHRQVEAEASLRRLQRSIISLELQNDDGGFHVGAGLRGRHCHFGITWLCADPYESNMLSTWLYCGALALISEAVESPLSHVGWFLRERNEAPTFSSWL
;
A
#
# COMPACT_ATOMS: atom_id res chain seq x y z
N MET A 1 -1.15 -32.90 1.90
CA MET A 1 -2.33 -32.24 1.28
C MET A 1 -2.11 -30.72 1.22
N PHE A 2 -1.97 -30.02 2.35
CA PHE A 2 -1.74 -28.57 2.33
C PHE A 2 -0.42 -28.14 1.65
N GLU A 3 0.71 -28.79 1.96
CA GLU A 3 2.00 -28.50 1.27
C GLU A 3 1.92 -28.71 -0.25
N HIS A 4 1.08 -29.65 -0.70
CA HIS A 4 0.86 -29.89 -2.12
C HIS A 4 0.05 -28.74 -2.76
N MET A 5 -1.01 -28.28 -2.09
CA MET A 5 -1.79 -27.11 -2.51
C MET A 5 -0.93 -25.84 -2.58
N LEU A 6 -0.05 -25.62 -1.59
CA LEU A 6 0.90 -24.50 -1.63
C LEU A 6 1.86 -24.60 -2.81
N ALA A 7 2.40 -25.80 -3.08
CA ALA A 7 3.32 -26.01 -4.21
C ALA A 7 2.63 -25.82 -5.57
N GLU A 8 1.39 -26.31 -5.71
CA GLU A 8 0.58 -26.09 -6.91
C GLU A 8 0.31 -24.59 -7.11
N LYS A 9 -0.13 -23.90 -6.05
CA LYS A 9 -0.39 -22.46 -6.14
C LYS A 9 0.89 -21.67 -6.40
N ALA A 10 2.04 -22.05 -5.84
CA ALA A 10 3.32 -21.43 -6.14
C ALA A 10 3.69 -21.50 -7.63
N PHE A 11 3.27 -22.57 -8.30
CA PHE A 11 3.54 -22.76 -9.73
C PHE A 11 2.64 -21.89 -10.62
N THR A 12 1.38 -21.68 -10.26
CA THR A 12 0.42 -20.95 -11.11
C THR A 12 0.27 -19.47 -10.76
N LEU A 13 0.49 -19.08 -9.49
CA LEU A 13 0.15 -17.76 -8.95
C LEU A 13 0.63 -16.59 -9.82
N ARG A 14 1.90 -16.60 -10.24
CA ARG A 14 2.46 -15.54 -11.10
C ARG A 14 1.72 -15.46 -12.43
N GLY A 15 1.50 -16.60 -13.09
CA GLY A 15 0.81 -16.66 -14.38
C GLY A 15 -0.64 -16.18 -14.26
N ASP A 16 -1.36 -16.70 -13.27
CA ASP A 16 -2.77 -16.37 -13.01
C ASP A 16 -2.94 -14.86 -12.75
N VAL A 17 -2.10 -14.28 -11.90
CA VAL A 17 -2.18 -12.85 -11.56
C VAL A 17 -1.81 -11.96 -12.74
N LEU A 18 -0.76 -12.29 -13.49
CA LEU A 18 -0.34 -11.48 -14.64
C LEU A 18 -1.33 -11.55 -15.79
N GLU A 19 -1.92 -12.72 -16.04
CA GLU A 19 -3.01 -12.88 -17.00
C GLU A 19 -4.24 -12.06 -16.58
N TRP A 20 -4.61 -12.10 -15.29
CA TRP A 20 -5.67 -11.27 -14.75
C TRP A 20 -5.41 -9.76 -14.94
N VAL A 21 -4.21 -9.29 -14.60
CA VAL A 21 -3.81 -7.88 -14.78
C VAL A 21 -3.89 -7.50 -16.27
N GLU A 22 -3.45 -8.36 -17.17
CA GLU A 22 -3.56 -8.14 -18.62
C GLU A 22 -5.02 -8.07 -19.08
N ASN A 23 -5.91 -8.90 -18.54
CA ASN A 23 -7.36 -8.85 -18.82
C ASN A 23 -8.03 -7.56 -18.30
N MET A 24 -7.42 -6.87 -17.32
CA MET A 24 -7.87 -5.57 -16.87
C MET A 24 -7.37 -4.41 -17.74
N ARG A 25 -6.46 -4.66 -18.69
CA ARG A 25 -6.02 -3.66 -19.66
C ARG A 25 -7.06 -3.48 -20.76
N PHE A 26 -7.28 -2.24 -21.21
CA PHE A 26 -8.11 -1.98 -22.38
C PHE A 26 -7.37 -2.41 -23.66
N CYS A 27 -7.89 -3.44 -24.34
CA CYS A 27 -7.32 -3.93 -25.59
C CYS A 27 -7.61 -2.97 -26.75
N GLY A 28 -6.62 -2.77 -27.63
CA GLY A 28 -6.72 -1.84 -28.77
C GLY A 28 -6.47 -0.37 -28.45
N GLU A 29 -6.34 -0.03 -27.16
CA GLU A 29 -6.02 1.31 -26.68
C GLU A 29 -4.51 1.48 -26.43
N PRO A 30 -4.00 2.73 -26.30
CA PRO A 30 -2.64 2.97 -25.80
C PRO A 30 -2.32 2.18 -24.54
N TYR A 31 -1.09 1.66 -24.46
CA TYR A 31 -0.65 0.85 -23.32
C TYR A 31 -0.75 1.62 -22.00
N GLY A 32 -1.00 0.90 -20.91
CA GLY A 32 -1.10 1.49 -19.58
C GLY A 32 -2.52 1.79 -19.10
N GLN A 33 -3.54 1.63 -19.95
CA GLN A 33 -4.94 1.87 -19.56
C GLN A 33 -5.56 0.66 -18.88
N TYR A 34 -5.76 0.73 -17.56
CA TYR A 34 -6.33 -0.36 -16.77
C TYR A 34 -7.62 0.06 -16.06
N ARG A 35 -8.53 -0.90 -15.88
CA ARG A 35 -9.73 -0.78 -15.03
C ARG A 35 -9.50 -1.42 -13.66
N PHE A 36 -10.22 -0.92 -12.65
CA PHE A 36 -10.08 -1.40 -11.26
C PHE A 36 -10.54 -2.85 -11.07
N SER A 37 -11.63 -3.23 -11.73
CA SER A 37 -12.27 -4.55 -11.68
C SER A 37 -13.02 -4.81 -12.99
N SER A 38 -13.46 -6.05 -13.21
CA SER A 38 -14.12 -6.47 -14.45
C SER A 38 -15.40 -5.67 -14.76
N SER A 39 -16.12 -5.26 -13.72
CA SER A 39 -17.37 -4.51 -13.75
C SER A 39 -17.17 -3.03 -14.08
N ARG A 40 -15.93 -2.51 -13.97
CA ARG A 40 -15.61 -1.14 -14.39
C ARG A 40 -15.41 -1.04 -15.88
N SER A 41 -16.16 -0.12 -16.49
CA SER A 41 -16.15 0.14 -17.93
C SER A 41 -15.22 1.28 -18.35
N TYR A 42 -14.46 1.87 -17.43
CA TYR A 42 -13.54 2.97 -17.71
C TYR A 42 -12.15 2.69 -17.14
N CYS A 43 -11.16 3.32 -17.77
CA CYS A 43 -9.80 3.41 -17.26
C CYS A 43 -9.72 4.55 -16.23
N ASP A 44 -8.94 4.35 -15.18
CA ASP A 44 -8.61 5.40 -14.21
C ASP A 44 -7.13 5.39 -13.83
N ALA A 45 -6.66 6.54 -13.36
CA ALA A 45 -5.26 6.77 -13.01
C ALA A 45 -4.78 5.85 -11.88
N TYR A 46 -5.63 5.57 -10.91
CA TYR A 46 -5.28 4.74 -9.75
C TYR A 46 -5.06 3.28 -10.16
N SER A 47 -6.01 2.70 -10.89
CA SER A 47 -5.92 1.33 -11.40
C SER A 47 -4.70 1.14 -12.28
N SER A 48 -4.39 2.15 -13.11
CA SER A 48 -3.21 2.16 -13.96
C SER A 48 -1.91 2.26 -13.15
N ALA A 49 -1.91 2.94 -11.99
CA ALA A 49 -0.77 2.95 -11.09
C ALA A 49 -0.60 1.60 -10.34
N ILE A 50 -1.69 1.02 -9.82
CA ILE A 50 -1.65 -0.28 -9.14
C ILE A 50 -1.21 -1.41 -10.09
N ALA A 51 -1.62 -1.35 -11.36
CA ALA A 51 -1.15 -2.30 -12.37
C ALA A 51 0.37 -2.23 -12.57
N ALA A 52 0.98 -1.04 -12.47
CA ALA A 52 2.44 -0.92 -12.49
C ALA A 52 3.07 -1.59 -11.25
N PHE A 53 2.48 -1.43 -10.06
CA PHE A 53 2.98 -2.07 -8.83
C PHE A 53 2.91 -3.60 -8.91
N LEU A 54 1.79 -4.13 -9.40
CA LEU A 54 1.63 -5.58 -9.60
C LEU A 54 2.61 -6.16 -10.60
N ARG A 55 2.85 -5.46 -11.72
CA ARG A 55 3.83 -5.90 -12.71
C ARG A 55 5.26 -5.79 -12.20
N ASP A 56 5.58 -4.75 -11.44
CA ASP A 56 6.91 -4.60 -10.84
C ASP A 56 7.20 -5.73 -9.85
N LEU A 57 6.21 -6.13 -9.05
CA LEU A 57 6.32 -7.24 -8.09
C LEU A 57 6.72 -8.58 -8.73
N PHE A 58 6.58 -8.74 -10.04
CA PHE A 58 6.98 -9.92 -10.80
C PHE A 58 8.08 -9.63 -11.85
N ASP A 59 8.76 -8.48 -11.75
CA ASP A 59 9.77 -8.01 -12.71
C ASP A 59 9.27 -7.98 -14.18
N GLU A 60 7.98 -7.68 -14.37
CA GLU A 60 7.40 -7.59 -15.72
C GLU A 60 7.59 -6.20 -16.33
N LEU A 61 7.82 -5.18 -15.50
CA LEU A 61 8.09 -3.84 -16.02
C LEU A 61 9.41 -3.76 -16.77
N SER A 62 10.42 -4.58 -16.45
CA SER A 62 11.70 -4.61 -17.17
C SER A 62 11.56 -5.15 -18.60
N GLN A 63 10.48 -5.89 -18.88
CA GLN A 63 10.18 -6.50 -20.17
C GLN A 63 9.34 -5.61 -21.10
N LEU A 64 8.83 -4.48 -20.61
CA LEU A 64 8.03 -3.56 -21.43
C LEU A 64 8.84 -2.95 -22.58
N GLY A 65 8.26 -2.95 -23.78
CA GLY A 65 8.83 -2.24 -24.92
C GLY A 65 8.85 -0.72 -24.67
N GLU A 66 9.83 -0.02 -25.23
CA GLU A 66 9.99 1.43 -25.06
C GLU A 66 8.70 2.21 -25.40
N LYS A 67 8.02 1.82 -26.49
CA LYS A 67 6.75 2.42 -26.89
C LYS A 67 5.65 2.24 -25.84
N GLU A 68 5.51 1.05 -25.28
CA GLU A 68 4.48 0.74 -24.27
C GLU A 68 4.74 1.51 -22.98
N ARG A 69 6.01 1.55 -22.55
CA ARG A 69 6.46 2.33 -21.40
C ARG A 69 6.14 3.82 -21.57
N LEU A 70 6.48 4.40 -22.74
CA LEU A 70 6.20 5.82 -23.02
C LEU A 70 4.70 6.12 -23.04
N GLN A 71 3.88 5.25 -23.62
CA GLN A 71 2.42 5.40 -23.62
C GLN A 71 1.84 5.39 -22.20
N TRP A 72 2.35 4.50 -21.33
CA TRP A 72 1.91 4.43 -19.95
C TRP A 72 2.32 5.65 -19.14
N ILE A 73 3.56 6.13 -19.33
CA ILE A 73 4.04 7.38 -18.73
C ILE A 73 3.17 8.56 -19.19
N GLU A 74 2.91 8.68 -20.49
CA GLU A 74 2.08 9.75 -21.05
C GLU A 74 0.67 9.74 -20.46
N LEU A 75 0.06 8.55 -20.34
CA LEU A 75 -1.23 8.37 -19.71
C LEU A 75 -1.21 8.87 -18.26
N LEU A 76 -0.29 8.39 -17.42
CA LEU A 76 -0.22 8.81 -16.01
C LEU A 76 -0.02 10.32 -15.88
N CYS A 77 0.93 10.89 -16.65
CA CYS A 77 1.18 12.32 -16.65
C CYS A 77 -0.01 13.16 -17.16
N SER A 78 -0.92 12.58 -17.96
CA SER A 78 -2.12 13.28 -18.44
C SER A 78 -3.11 13.62 -17.30
N PHE A 79 -3.04 12.91 -16.17
CA PHE A 79 -3.83 13.18 -14.98
C PHE A 79 -3.21 14.23 -14.06
N GLN A 80 -2.02 14.75 -14.37
CA GLN A 80 -1.35 15.72 -13.52
C GLN A 80 -1.83 17.14 -13.82
N ASP A 81 -2.32 17.82 -12.79
CA ASP A 81 -2.67 19.22 -12.81
C ASP A 81 -1.40 20.10 -12.89
N PRO A 82 -1.25 20.96 -13.91
CA PRO A 82 -0.03 21.74 -14.12
C PRO A 82 0.18 22.86 -13.09
N ASP A 83 -0.90 23.36 -12.47
CA ASP A 83 -0.85 24.50 -11.57
C ASP A 83 -0.50 24.08 -10.14
N SER A 84 -1.11 23.00 -9.64
CA SER A 84 -0.90 22.48 -8.29
C SER A 84 0.15 21.37 -8.22
N GLY A 85 0.30 20.60 -9.31
CA GLY A 85 1.11 19.38 -9.36
C GLY A 85 0.40 18.13 -8.83
N TYR A 86 -0.84 18.22 -8.33
CA TYR A 86 -1.64 17.05 -7.93
C TYR A 86 -1.94 16.15 -9.14
N PHE A 87 -2.11 14.86 -8.90
CA PHE A 87 -2.77 13.97 -9.85
C PHE A 87 -4.25 13.87 -9.50
N PHE A 88 -5.08 13.93 -10.52
CA PHE A 88 -6.52 14.03 -10.37
C PHE A 88 -7.25 13.32 -11.52
N ASP A 89 -8.31 12.59 -11.17
CA ASP A 89 -9.15 11.86 -12.12
C ASP A 89 -10.64 12.07 -11.78
N GLU A 90 -11.36 12.83 -12.63
CA GLU A 90 -12.78 13.16 -12.46
C GLU A 90 -13.69 11.94 -12.41
N ARG A 91 -13.22 10.79 -12.89
CA ARG A 91 -13.97 9.53 -12.82
C ARG A 91 -13.98 8.95 -11.41
N LEU A 92 -12.98 9.29 -10.59
CA LEU A 92 -12.84 8.80 -9.23
C LEU A 92 -13.51 9.75 -8.23
N PHE A 93 -13.20 11.03 -8.31
CA PHE A 93 -13.78 12.06 -7.43
C PHE A 93 -13.82 13.42 -8.13
N PRO A 94 -14.78 14.30 -7.79
CA PRO A 94 -14.91 15.59 -8.47
C PRO A 94 -13.81 16.56 -8.04
N ARG A 95 -13.45 17.50 -8.92
CA ARG A 95 -12.32 18.43 -8.71
C ARG A 95 -12.55 19.40 -7.55
N ASP A 96 -13.81 19.69 -7.29
CA ASP A 96 -14.23 20.55 -6.19
C ASP A 96 -14.20 19.82 -4.84
N ASP A 97 -14.08 18.49 -4.84
CA ASP A 97 -13.88 17.72 -3.61
C ASP A 97 -12.44 17.90 -3.13
N LYS A 98 -12.32 18.51 -1.95
CA LYS A 98 -11.04 18.78 -1.30
C LYS A 98 -10.66 17.68 -0.33
N ASP A 99 -11.13 16.45 -0.55
CA ASP A 99 -10.65 15.29 0.19
C ASP A 99 -9.14 15.11 -0.03
N LEU A 100 -8.36 15.61 0.94
CA LEU A 100 -6.90 15.55 0.90
C LEU A 100 -6.40 14.12 0.86
N LEU A 101 -7.15 13.16 1.43
CA LEU A 101 -6.74 11.76 1.39
C LEU A 101 -6.75 11.24 -0.04
N SER A 102 -7.86 11.40 -0.77
CA SER A 102 -7.94 10.98 -2.18
C SER A 102 -6.90 11.68 -3.05
N LEU A 103 -6.67 12.99 -2.84
CA LEU A 103 -5.66 13.75 -3.59
C LEU A 103 -4.23 13.26 -3.31
N PHE A 104 -3.86 13.09 -2.05
CA PHE A 104 -2.52 12.63 -1.67
C PHE A 104 -2.31 11.17 -2.08
N GLU A 105 -3.31 10.32 -1.91
CA GLU A 105 -3.23 8.92 -2.31
C GLU A 105 -3.02 8.78 -3.82
N LEU A 106 -3.85 9.43 -4.64
CA LEU A 106 -3.74 9.33 -6.08
C LEU A 106 -2.42 9.93 -6.58
N THR A 107 -2.03 11.08 -6.05
CA THR A 107 -0.73 11.72 -6.35
C THR A 107 0.42 10.80 -5.98
N HIS A 108 0.42 10.24 -4.77
CA HIS A 108 1.45 9.30 -4.31
C HIS A 108 1.51 8.06 -5.21
N ALA A 109 0.37 7.45 -5.53
CA ALA A 109 0.31 6.27 -6.39
C ALA A 109 0.88 6.55 -7.80
N CYS A 110 0.48 7.65 -8.43
CA CYS A 110 0.97 8.02 -9.76
C CYS A 110 2.47 8.36 -9.76
N VAL A 111 2.97 9.10 -8.76
CA VAL A 111 4.39 9.41 -8.64
C VAL A 111 5.21 8.13 -8.45
N SER A 112 4.75 7.19 -7.60
CA SER A 112 5.40 5.89 -7.43
C SER A 112 5.38 5.06 -8.72
N ALA A 113 4.27 5.04 -9.45
CA ALA A 113 4.19 4.29 -10.71
C ALA A 113 5.10 4.88 -11.79
N LEU A 114 5.22 6.21 -11.86
CA LEU A 114 6.15 6.89 -12.76
C LEU A 114 7.61 6.52 -12.44
N ASP A 115 7.98 6.50 -11.16
CA ASP A 115 9.31 6.08 -10.71
C ASP A 115 9.63 4.64 -11.16
N LEU A 116 8.70 3.70 -10.95
CA LEU A 116 8.84 2.31 -11.42
C LEU A 116 8.96 2.19 -12.94
N LEU A 117 8.27 3.06 -13.69
CA LEU A 117 8.37 3.13 -15.15
C LEU A 117 9.65 3.82 -15.62
N GLY A 118 10.45 4.41 -14.72
CA GLY A 118 11.68 5.12 -15.03
C GLY A 118 11.47 6.56 -15.48
N SER A 119 10.42 7.23 -14.97
CA SER A 119 10.06 8.61 -15.31
C SER A 119 9.73 9.44 -14.07
N LEU A 120 9.67 10.75 -14.27
CA LEU A 120 9.22 11.71 -13.25
C LEU A 120 7.84 12.28 -13.60
N PRO A 121 7.12 12.84 -12.63
CA PRO A 121 5.98 13.71 -12.88
C PRO A 121 6.38 14.84 -13.85
N LYS A 122 5.45 15.21 -14.73
CA LYS A 122 5.67 16.25 -15.74
C LYS A 122 5.81 17.64 -15.13
N ASN A 123 5.10 17.89 -14.03
CA ASN A 123 5.08 19.16 -13.31
C ASN A 123 5.57 18.97 -11.87
N ARG A 124 6.18 20.00 -11.30
CA ARG A 124 6.58 20.05 -9.88
C ARG A 124 5.35 19.93 -8.98
N LEU A 125 5.48 19.22 -7.87
CA LEU A 125 4.43 19.02 -6.85
C LEU A 125 4.24 20.29 -5.98
N ARG A 126 3.82 21.41 -6.58
CA ARG A 126 3.77 22.74 -5.95
C ARG A 126 2.91 22.80 -4.70
N PHE A 127 1.89 21.96 -4.56
CA PHE A 127 1.08 21.90 -3.34
C PHE A 127 1.92 21.61 -2.07
N LEU A 128 3.09 20.95 -2.22
CA LEU A 128 4.03 20.69 -1.13
C LEU A 128 4.70 21.95 -0.60
N ASP A 129 4.69 23.07 -1.33
CA ASP A 129 5.22 24.35 -0.85
C ASP A 129 4.49 24.80 0.44
N THR A 130 3.23 24.38 0.63
CA THR A 130 2.48 24.60 1.87
C THR A 130 3.13 23.93 3.09
N PHE A 131 3.74 22.77 2.87
CA PHE A 131 4.35 21.91 3.89
C PHE A 131 5.87 22.06 3.96
N ALA A 132 6.48 22.82 3.05
CA ALA A 132 7.92 23.11 3.03
C ALA A 132 8.37 23.98 4.23
N ASN A 133 7.44 24.46 5.05
CA ASN A 133 7.72 25.17 6.30
C ASN A 133 7.48 24.25 7.51
N ALA A 134 8.54 23.99 8.28
CA ALA A 134 8.50 23.11 9.44
C ALA A 134 7.39 23.46 10.48
N PRO A 135 7.21 24.73 10.91
CA PRO A 135 6.07 25.12 11.74
C PRO A 135 4.70 24.77 11.15
N THR A 136 4.49 25.04 9.86
CA THR A 136 3.21 24.73 9.18
C THR A 136 2.97 23.22 9.12
N LEU A 137 3.99 22.44 8.73
CA LEU A 137 3.90 20.98 8.72
C LEU A 137 3.59 20.41 10.10
N ARG A 138 4.32 20.87 11.13
CA ARG A 138 4.09 20.44 12.52
C ARG A 138 2.66 20.76 12.97
N LYS A 139 2.18 21.96 12.68
CA LYS A 139 0.80 22.35 13.01
C LYS A 139 -0.21 21.42 12.33
N TRP A 140 -0.04 21.13 11.04
CA TRP A 140 -0.93 20.23 10.30
C TRP A 140 -0.93 18.81 10.89
N LEU A 141 0.23 18.32 11.34
CA LEU A 141 0.38 17.03 12.01
C LEU A 141 -0.25 17.03 13.42
N ASP A 142 -0.10 18.10 14.19
CA ASP A 142 -0.71 18.23 15.53
C ASP A 142 -2.26 18.31 15.46
N GLU A 143 -2.82 18.70 14.32
CA GLU A 143 -4.28 18.78 14.07
C GLU A 143 -4.92 17.44 13.65
N ARG A 144 -4.15 16.35 13.51
CA ARG A 144 -4.68 15.03 13.12
C ARG A 144 -5.58 14.46 14.21
N VAL A 145 -6.74 13.94 13.83
CA VAL A 145 -7.73 13.37 14.76
C VAL A 145 -7.79 11.87 14.55
N TRP A 146 -7.24 11.09 15.48
CA TRP A 146 -7.10 9.64 15.32
C TRP A 146 -8.36 8.82 15.64
N VAL A 147 -9.22 9.32 16.54
CA VAL A 147 -10.38 8.57 17.06
C VAL A 147 -11.64 8.90 16.30
N ASN A 148 -12.51 7.89 16.11
CA ASN A 148 -13.87 8.10 15.62
C ASN A 148 -14.69 8.92 16.62
N GLN A 149 -15.14 10.10 16.19
CA GLN A 149 -16.15 10.88 16.91
C GLN A 149 -17.58 10.52 16.47
N SER A 150 -17.75 9.78 15.36
CA SER A 150 -19.06 9.40 14.83
C SER A 150 -19.55 8.06 15.40
N SER A 151 -20.85 8.01 15.72
CA SER A 151 -21.54 6.86 16.30
C SER A 151 -21.89 5.76 15.29
N ASP A 152 -21.65 5.98 13.99
CA ASP A 152 -21.99 5.04 12.92
C ASP A 152 -20.92 3.95 12.69
N GLY A 153 -19.68 4.17 13.14
CA GLY A 153 -18.62 3.16 13.19
C GLY A 153 -18.18 2.59 11.83
N LEU A 154 -18.63 3.19 10.72
CA LEU A 154 -18.43 2.67 9.36
C LEU A 154 -17.06 3.01 8.77
N VAL A 155 -16.39 4.04 9.27
CA VAL A 155 -15.08 4.50 8.78
C VAL A 155 -14.13 4.59 9.96
N ASP A 156 -13.01 3.88 9.91
CA ASP A 156 -12.01 3.97 10.96
C ASP A 156 -11.06 5.15 10.72
N ARG A 157 -11.16 6.16 11.57
CA ARG A 157 -10.40 7.39 11.45
C ARG A 157 -8.89 7.18 11.62
N ALA A 158 -8.45 6.22 12.45
CA ALA A 158 -7.02 5.98 12.64
C ALA A 158 -6.36 5.52 11.34
N LEU A 159 -7.04 4.62 10.63
CA LEU A 159 -6.61 4.15 9.32
C LEU A 159 -6.54 5.29 8.31
N LEU A 160 -7.55 6.16 8.26
CA LEU A 160 -7.55 7.31 7.35
C LEU A 160 -6.40 8.28 7.64
N GLU A 161 -6.17 8.64 8.90
CA GLU A 161 -5.10 9.57 9.26
C GLU A 161 -3.72 8.95 9.03
N GLY A 162 -3.54 7.66 9.34
CA GLY A 162 -2.29 6.94 9.06
C GLY A 162 -1.93 6.98 7.57
N ARG A 163 -2.92 6.76 6.69
CA ARG A 163 -2.75 6.86 5.23
C ARG A 163 -2.45 8.28 4.78
N LEU A 164 -3.18 9.25 5.31
CA LEU A 164 -2.98 10.66 4.96
C LEU A 164 -1.54 11.12 5.33
N ILE A 165 -1.07 10.76 6.52
CA ILE A 165 0.29 11.01 6.99
C ILE A 165 1.31 10.28 6.10
N PHE A 166 1.05 9.02 5.75
CA PHE A 166 1.92 8.23 4.90
C PHE A 166 2.08 8.84 3.51
N HIS A 167 0.97 9.14 2.82
CA HIS A 167 1.02 9.68 1.47
C HIS A 167 1.70 11.05 1.44
N LEU A 168 1.38 11.94 2.38
CA LEU A 168 2.08 13.22 2.49
C LEU A 168 3.57 13.00 2.80
N GLY A 169 3.89 12.13 3.75
CA GLY A 169 5.27 11.82 4.14
C GLY A 169 6.11 11.29 2.98
N GLY A 170 5.57 10.36 2.19
CA GLY A 170 6.18 9.88 0.96
C GLY A 170 6.43 11.03 -0.02
N LEU A 171 5.41 11.84 -0.31
CA LEU A 171 5.53 12.97 -1.22
C LEU A 171 6.55 14.03 -0.75
N LEU A 172 6.68 14.25 0.57
CA LEU A 172 7.73 15.11 1.15
C LEU A 172 9.13 14.49 0.94
N ILE A 173 9.29 13.20 1.19
CA ILE A 173 10.55 12.48 0.96
C ILE A 173 10.96 12.61 -0.51
N TYR A 174 10.04 12.33 -1.44
CA TYR A 174 10.25 12.51 -2.87
C TYR A 174 10.74 13.92 -3.18
N ALA A 175 10.00 14.94 -2.74
CA ALA A 175 10.37 16.33 -3.01
C ALA A 175 11.74 16.68 -2.41
N CYS A 176 12.12 16.10 -1.28
CA CYS A 176 13.43 16.29 -0.68
C CYS A 176 14.54 15.67 -1.54
N GLU A 177 14.34 14.45 -2.04
CA GLU A 177 15.30 13.74 -2.90
C GLU A 177 15.57 14.48 -4.22
N TRP A 178 14.56 15.19 -4.74
CA TRP A 178 14.67 16.03 -5.93
C TRP A 178 15.06 17.50 -5.64
N GLY A 179 15.32 17.85 -4.39
CA GLY A 179 15.77 19.19 -3.99
C GLY A 179 14.67 20.26 -3.99
N ASP A 180 13.40 19.87 -4.10
CA ASP A 180 12.25 20.77 -4.06
C ASP A 180 11.90 21.26 -2.65
N ILE A 181 12.26 20.48 -1.62
CA ILE A 181 12.12 20.86 -0.22
C ILE A 181 13.40 20.52 0.57
N GLY A 182 13.59 21.19 1.71
CA GLY A 182 14.75 20.96 2.58
C GLY A 182 14.66 19.66 3.40
N HIS A 183 15.80 19.02 3.63
CA HIS A 183 15.92 17.84 4.50
C HIS A 183 15.47 18.11 5.94
N ASP A 184 15.54 19.37 6.41
CA ASP A 184 15.04 19.77 7.72
C ASP A 184 13.52 19.57 7.87
N VAL A 185 12.75 19.70 6.79
CA VAL A 185 11.31 19.44 6.77
C VAL A 185 11.02 17.96 7.01
N VAL A 186 11.72 17.08 6.29
CA VAL A 186 11.63 15.62 6.46
C VAL A 186 12.07 15.21 7.87
N GLU A 187 13.11 15.84 8.42
CA GLU A 187 13.52 15.59 9.80
C GLU A 187 12.47 16.02 10.83
N VAL A 188 11.80 17.14 10.62
CA VAL A 188 10.71 17.58 11.50
C VAL A 188 9.54 16.61 11.43
N PHE A 189 9.21 16.10 10.24
CA PHE A 189 8.19 15.07 10.03
C PHE A 189 8.49 13.81 10.85
N PHE A 190 9.68 13.23 10.70
CA PHE A 190 10.04 12.01 11.44
C PHE A 190 10.21 12.23 12.95
N ARG A 191 10.70 13.40 13.40
CA ARG A 191 10.72 13.72 14.83
C ARG A 191 9.31 13.78 15.42
N TRP A 192 8.34 14.27 14.66
CA TRP A 192 6.94 14.26 15.09
C TRP A 192 6.42 12.83 15.20
N LEU A 193 6.71 11.96 14.20
CA LEU A 193 6.33 10.54 14.26
C LEU A 193 6.93 9.86 15.49
N ASP A 194 8.24 10.00 15.70
CA ASP A 194 8.96 9.45 16.85
C ASP A 194 8.38 9.82 18.21
N TYR A 195 7.86 11.04 18.33
CA TYR A 195 7.22 11.54 19.55
C TYR A 195 5.84 10.94 19.79
N ASN A 196 5.11 10.63 18.70
CA ASN A 196 3.72 10.21 18.76
C ASN A 196 3.51 8.69 18.82
N ILE A 197 4.54 7.88 18.59
CA ILE A 197 4.48 6.42 18.79
C ILE A 197 4.07 6.11 20.24
N ASP A 198 3.12 5.19 20.44
CA ASP A 198 2.78 4.66 21.76
C ASP A 198 3.86 3.68 22.23
N PRO A 199 4.60 3.94 23.33
CA PRO A 199 5.63 3.02 23.82
C PRO A 199 5.05 1.72 24.41
N SER A 200 3.74 1.66 24.70
CA SER A 200 3.11 0.45 25.24
C SER A 200 2.77 -0.58 24.16
N THR A 201 2.43 -0.13 22.96
CA THR A 201 2.06 -0.99 21.82
C THR A 201 3.06 -0.93 20.67
N GLY A 202 3.91 0.10 20.61
CA GLY A 202 4.72 0.41 19.45
C GLY A 202 3.93 0.97 18.26
N LEU A 203 2.62 1.20 18.42
CA LEU A 203 1.72 1.62 17.33
C LEU A 203 1.29 3.08 17.48
N PHE A 204 0.88 3.70 16.37
CA PHE A 204 0.27 5.02 16.32
C PHE A 204 -1.24 4.95 16.63
N GLY A 205 -1.82 6.00 17.20
CA GLY A 205 -3.26 6.10 17.48
C GLY A 205 -3.73 5.46 18.80
N THR A 206 -3.02 4.45 19.32
CA THR A 206 -3.43 3.73 20.54
C THR A 206 -3.45 4.62 21.78
N LYS A 207 -2.47 5.53 21.95
CA LYS A 207 -2.48 6.60 22.98
C LYS A 207 -3.74 7.46 22.96
N GLN A 208 -4.33 7.63 21.78
CA GLN A 208 -5.52 8.45 21.57
C GLN A 208 -6.80 7.63 21.75
N GLY A 209 -6.73 6.30 21.91
CA GLY A 209 -7.89 5.43 22.15
C GLY A 209 -8.36 4.65 20.93
N CYS A 210 -7.57 4.61 19.84
CA CYS A 210 -7.88 3.79 18.68
C CYS A 210 -7.80 2.29 19.01
N SER A 211 -8.58 1.48 18.29
CA SER A 211 -8.49 0.02 18.42
C SER A 211 -7.09 -0.46 18.00
N LEU A 212 -6.66 -1.60 18.56
CA LEU A 212 -5.35 -2.16 18.23
C LEU A 212 -5.26 -2.58 16.74
N LEU A 213 -6.34 -3.14 16.19
CA LEU A 213 -6.42 -3.54 14.78
C LEU A 213 -6.23 -2.35 13.85
N ASN A 214 -6.93 -1.24 14.11
CA ASN A 214 -6.86 -0.09 13.22
C ASN A 214 -5.57 0.70 13.41
N SER A 215 -5.05 0.72 14.63
CA SER A 215 -3.72 1.25 14.92
C SER A 215 -2.63 0.45 14.21
N MET A 216 -2.74 -0.88 14.12
CA MET A 216 -1.83 -1.72 13.35
C MET A 216 -1.86 -1.34 11.87
N CYS A 217 -3.06 -1.25 11.27
CA CYS A 217 -3.19 -0.85 9.87
C CYS A 217 -2.64 0.56 9.62
N ALA A 218 -2.96 1.53 10.46
CA ALA A 218 -2.43 2.90 10.34
C ALA A 218 -0.90 2.95 10.49
N SER A 219 -0.36 2.19 11.45
CA SER A 219 1.07 2.14 11.73
C SER A 219 1.84 1.46 10.62
N SER A 220 1.26 0.48 9.95
CA SER A 220 1.92 -0.23 8.84
C SER A 220 2.32 0.75 7.74
N TYR A 221 1.40 1.62 7.31
CA TYR A 221 1.68 2.70 6.37
C TYR A 221 2.84 3.58 6.85
N ILE A 222 2.75 4.10 8.08
CA ILE A 222 3.78 5.00 8.62
C ILE A 222 5.14 4.30 8.73
N TYR A 223 5.18 3.05 9.18
CA TYR A 223 6.42 2.27 9.27
C TYR A 223 7.01 1.96 7.90
N GLY A 224 6.20 1.88 6.84
CA GLY A 224 6.68 1.87 5.46
C GLY A 224 7.68 3.00 5.17
N LEU A 225 7.44 4.21 5.70
CA LEU A 225 8.36 5.35 5.57
C LEU A 225 9.65 5.19 6.39
N TYR A 226 9.63 4.45 7.49
CA TYR A 226 10.82 4.12 8.29
C TYR A 226 11.67 3.01 7.65
N PHE A 227 11.02 2.12 6.89
CA PHE A 227 11.68 1.03 6.16
C PHE A 227 12.34 1.52 4.87
N HIS A 228 11.59 2.29 4.07
CA HIS A 228 12.17 3.38 3.26
C HIS A 228 12.99 4.28 4.18
N GLN A 229 13.83 5.21 3.77
CA GLN A 229 14.69 6.00 4.67
C GLN A 229 15.60 5.24 5.69
N SER A 230 15.49 3.92 5.84
CA SER A 230 16.31 3.07 6.72
C SER A 230 16.44 3.62 8.14
N ARG A 231 15.36 4.18 8.69
CA ARG A 231 15.35 4.79 10.03
C ARG A 231 15.18 3.75 11.12
N LEU A 232 15.68 4.09 12.31
CA LEU A 232 15.49 3.26 13.51
C LEU A 232 14.01 3.23 13.90
N VAL A 233 13.50 2.03 14.12
CA VAL A 233 12.15 1.82 14.66
C VAL A 233 12.20 1.80 16.19
N ARG A 234 11.30 2.55 16.83
CA ARG A 234 11.14 2.53 18.28
C ARG A 234 10.21 1.41 18.70
N TYR A 235 10.57 0.72 19.78
CA TYR A 235 9.76 -0.34 20.40
C TYR A 235 9.36 -1.49 19.44
N PRO A 236 10.30 -2.04 18.64
CA PRO A 236 9.96 -3.10 17.67
C PRO A 236 9.41 -4.37 18.35
N ASP A 237 9.84 -4.66 19.58
CA ASP A 237 9.32 -5.72 20.43
C ASP A 237 7.82 -5.53 20.74
N ARG A 238 7.41 -4.30 21.03
CA ARG A 238 6.00 -3.96 21.31
C ARG A 238 5.13 -4.03 20.08
N VAL A 239 5.66 -3.64 18.92
CA VAL A 239 4.97 -3.82 17.64
C VAL A 239 4.69 -5.30 17.41
N ILE A 240 5.69 -6.18 17.58
CA ILE A 240 5.52 -7.63 17.42
C ILE A 240 4.46 -8.16 18.40
N ASP A 241 4.54 -7.83 19.69
CA ASP A 241 3.55 -8.27 20.68
C ASP A 241 2.13 -7.86 20.32
N SER A 242 1.97 -6.60 19.90
CA SER A 242 0.68 -6.02 19.52
C SER A 242 0.10 -6.71 18.29
N VAL A 243 0.90 -6.89 17.24
CA VAL A 243 0.47 -7.54 16.00
C VAL A 243 0.10 -9.00 16.26
N LEU A 244 0.95 -9.76 16.96
CA LEU A 244 0.67 -11.18 17.27
C LEU A 244 -0.62 -11.37 18.06
N SER A 245 -0.97 -10.42 18.93
CA SER A 245 -2.22 -10.49 19.70
C SER A 245 -3.50 -10.38 18.85
N LEU A 246 -3.39 -9.88 17.62
CA LEU A 246 -4.52 -9.68 16.70
C LEU A 246 -4.81 -10.90 15.82
N GLN A 247 -3.91 -11.88 15.74
CA GLN A 247 -4.12 -13.01 14.84
C GLN A 247 -5.32 -13.86 15.29
N ARG A 248 -6.25 -14.07 14.37
CA ARG A 248 -7.45 -14.86 14.58
C ARG A 248 -7.16 -16.35 14.47
N GLN A 249 -8.12 -17.18 14.91
CA GLN A 249 -8.02 -18.64 14.81
C GLN A 249 -7.93 -19.15 13.36
N ASP A 250 -8.52 -18.43 12.42
CA ASP A 250 -8.44 -18.73 10.98
C ASP A 250 -7.10 -18.33 10.36
N GLY A 251 -6.18 -17.75 11.13
CA GLY A 251 -4.83 -17.32 10.71
C GLY A 251 -4.75 -15.92 10.10
N LEU A 252 -5.89 -15.28 9.81
CA LEU A 252 -5.95 -13.89 9.34
C LEU A 252 -5.83 -12.90 10.51
N PHE A 253 -5.47 -11.65 10.21
CA PHE A 253 -5.42 -10.56 11.19
C PHE A 253 -6.65 -9.64 11.12
N GLY A 254 -7.36 -9.66 10.00
CA GLY A 254 -8.61 -8.95 9.80
C GLY A 254 -9.39 -9.50 8.62
N LEU A 255 -10.59 -8.96 8.41
CA LEU A 255 -11.47 -9.38 7.32
C LEU A 255 -11.10 -8.80 5.96
N THR A 256 -10.14 -7.89 5.91
CA THR A 256 -9.78 -7.14 4.71
C THR A 256 -8.34 -7.43 4.29
N PRO A 257 -7.97 -7.26 2.99
CA PRO A 257 -6.61 -7.50 2.53
C PRO A 257 -5.60 -6.58 3.24
N GLU A 258 -6.00 -5.36 3.58
CA GLU A 258 -5.17 -4.35 4.24
C GLU A 258 -4.68 -4.79 5.61
N ALA A 259 -5.57 -5.38 6.43
CA ALA A 259 -5.20 -5.82 7.77
C ALA A 259 -4.17 -6.95 7.70
N ASN A 260 -4.32 -7.83 6.72
CA ASN A 260 -3.44 -8.95 6.47
C ASN A 260 -2.08 -8.49 5.91
N PHE A 261 -2.09 -7.60 4.93
CA PHE A 261 -0.88 -6.95 4.41
C PHE A 261 -0.14 -6.17 5.49
N SER A 262 -0.86 -5.38 6.29
CA SER A 262 -0.31 -4.58 7.38
C SER A 262 0.39 -5.45 8.43
N ALA A 263 -0.21 -6.58 8.80
CA ALA A 263 0.38 -7.51 9.74
C ALA A 263 1.66 -8.16 9.15
N ALA A 264 1.63 -8.59 7.89
CA ALA A 264 2.79 -9.14 7.21
C ALA A 264 3.95 -8.13 7.17
N MET A 265 3.69 -6.91 6.70
CA MET A 265 4.69 -5.84 6.59
C MET A 265 5.31 -5.49 7.94
N LEU A 266 4.49 -5.36 9.00
CA LEU A 266 5.02 -5.06 10.32
C LEU A 266 5.83 -6.22 10.90
N LEU A 267 5.33 -7.45 10.87
CA LEU A 267 6.08 -8.58 11.42
C LEU A 267 7.40 -8.79 10.67
N VAL A 268 7.38 -8.83 9.34
CA VAL A 268 8.60 -9.00 8.52
C VAL A 268 9.58 -7.85 8.79
N GLY A 269 9.09 -6.60 8.72
CA GLY A 269 9.92 -5.42 8.96
C GLY A 269 10.53 -5.38 10.36
N MET A 270 9.81 -5.82 11.40
CA MET A 270 10.35 -5.88 12.77
C MET A 270 11.30 -7.06 12.98
N LEU A 271 11.07 -8.21 12.35
CA LEU A 271 11.98 -9.37 12.43
C LEU A 271 13.35 -9.09 11.84
N MET A 272 13.43 -8.23 10.82
CA MET A 272 14.71 -7.75 10.29
C MET A 272 15.47 -6.83 11.27
N ARG A 273 14.83 -6.36 12.34
CA ARG A 273 15.34 -5.32 13.25
C ARG A 273 15.45 -5.78 14.71
N CYS A 274 14.80 -6.88 15.09
CA CYS A 274 14.91 -7.45 16.43
C CYS A 274 14.53 -8.94 16.44
N GLU A 275 15.10 -9.69 17.39
CA GLU A 275 14.88 -11.14 17.56
C GLU A 275 13.68 -11.48 18.47
N HIS A 276 12.94 -10.47 18.95
CA HIS A 276 11.86 -10.65 19.93
C HIS A 276 10.76 -11.55 19.36
N ARG A 277 10.50 -12.69 20.03
CA ARG A 277 9.48 -13.69 19.65
C ARG A 277 9.56 -14.14 18.19
N GLN A 278 10.77 -14.19 17.63
CA GLN A 278 11.01 -14.54 16.22
C GLN A 278 10.27 -15.80 15.77
N VAL A 279 10.44 -16.90 16.50
CA VAL A 279 9.80 -18.20 16.18
C VAL A 279 8.27 -18.09 16.14
N GLU A 280 7.68 -17.31 17.04
CA GLU A 280 6.22 -17.14 17.10
C GLU A 280 5.71 -16.26 15.95
N ALA A 281 6.48 -15.23 15.58
CA ALA A 281 6.18 -14.37 14.46
C ALA A 281 6.30 -15.08 13.10
N GLU A 282 7.36 -15.88 12.89
CA GLU A 282 7.49 -16.72 11.70
C GLU A 282 6.33 -17.73 11.61
N ALA A 283 5.98 -18.38 12.73
CA ALA A 283 4.82 -19.29 12.75
C ALA A 283 3.51 -18.57 12.46
N SER A 284 3.37 -17.31 12.90
CA SER A 284 2.23 -16.44 12.61
C SER A 284 2.14 -16.10 11.12
N LEU A 285 3.26 -15.73 10.49
CA LEU A 285 3.35 -15.46 9.06
C LEU A 285 3.02 -16.71 8.22
N ARG A 286 3.50 -17.90 8.62
CA ARG A 286 3.12 -19.18 7.98
C ARG A 286 1.62 -19.44 8.06
N ARG A 287 0.98 -19.12 9.19
CA ARG A 287 -0.48 -19.24 9.32
C ARG A 287 -1.20 -18.27 8.39
N LEU A 288 -0.78 -17.01 8.33
CA LEU A 288 -1.36 -16.02 7.44
C LEU A 288 -1.24 -16.44 5.96
N GLN A 289 -0.04 -16.86 5.54
CA GLN A 289 0.21 -17.37 4.20
C GLN A 289 -0.74 -18.52 3.87
N ARG A 290 -0.89 -19.48 4.78
CA ARG A 290 -1.83 -20.59 4.64
C ARG A 290 -3.26 -20.11 4.45
N SER A 291 -3.71 -19.19 5.28
CA SER A 291 -5.08 -18.68 5.23
C SER A 291 -5.38 -17.94 3.95
N ILE A 292 -4.44 -17.14 3.43
CA ILE A 292 -4.62 -16.43 2.15
C ILE A 292 -4.88 -17.41 1.01
N ILE A 293 -4.13 -18.52 0.97
CA ILE A 293 -4.27 -19.53 -0.09
C ILE A 293 -5.49 -20.43 0.13
N SER A 294 -5.78 -20.83 1.37
CA SER A 294 -6.81 -21.84 1.66
C SER A 294 -8.23 -21.30 1.77
N LEU A 295 -8.41 -19.99 1.95
CA LEU A 295 -9.73 -19.37 2.15
C LEU A 295 -10.37 -18.88 0.84
N GLU A 296 -9.91 -19.40 -0.32
CA GLU A 296 -10.46 -19.07 -1.65
C GLU A 296 -10.51 -17.56 -1.92
N LEU A 297 -9.52 -16.80 -1.41
CA LEU A 297 -9.47 -15.34 -1.58
C LEU A 297 -9.06 -14.91 -2.99
N GLN A 298 -8.46 -15.83 -3.75
CA GLN A 298 -8.17 -15.67 -5.16
C GLN A 298 -9.28 -16.35 -5.96
N ASN A 299 -9.88 -15.61 -6.89
CA ASN A 299 -10.88 -16.14 -7.80
C ASN A 299 -10.24 -16.94 -8.94
N ASP A 300 -11.06 -17.72 -9.64
CA ASP A 300 -10.65 -18.49 -10.83
C ASP A 300 -10.14 -17.60 -11.98
N ASP A 301 -10.43 -16.30 -11.96
CA ASP A 301 -9.92 -15.33 -12.92
C ASP A 301 -8.46 -14.91 -12.67
N GLY A 302 -7.86 -15.36 -11.55
CA GLY A 302 -6.49 -15.07 -11.14
C GLY A 302 -6.34 -13.85 -10.22
N GLY A 303 -7.36 -13.00 -10.12
CA GLY A 303 -7.35 -11.86 -9.20
C GLY A 303 -7.82 -12.22 -7.79
N PHE A 304 -7.61 -11.32 -6.84
CA PHE A 304 -8.11 -11.47 -5.47
C PHE A 304 -9.26 -10.50 -5.18
N HIS A 305 -10.20 -10.94 -4.34
CA HIS A 305 -11.29 -10.13 -3.83
C HIS A 305 -11.05 -9.71 -2.37
N VAL A 306 -11.90 -8.82 -1.82
CA VAL A 306 -11.71 -8.22 -0.48
C VAL A 306 -11.82 -9.23 0.69
N GLY A 307 -12.39 -10.41 0.46
CA GLY A 307 -12.59 -11.45 1.49
C GLY A 307 -14.03 -11.94 1.65
N ALA A 308 -14.18 -13.20 2.07
CA ALA A 308 -15.43 -13.95 1.96
C ALA A 308 -16.53 -13.59 2.99
N GLY A 309 -16.18 -12.80 4.02
CA GLY A 309 -17.08 -12.45 5.14
C GLY A 309 -17.79 -11.11 5.03
N LEU A 310 -17.47 -10.30 4.02
CA LEU A 310 -18.01 -8.95 3.87
C LEU A 310 -19.19 -8.99 2.89
N ARG A 311 -20.38 -8.51 3.29
CA ARG A 311 -21.60 -8.47 2.44
C ARG A 311 -21.80 -7.09 1.81
N GLY A 312 -22.14 -7.03 0.51
CA GLY A 312 -22.42 -5.78 -0.21
C GLY A 312 -21.26 -5.31 -1.08
N ARG A 313 -21.45 -4.20 -1.83
CA ARG A 313 -20.33 -3.52 -2.51
C ARG A 313 -19.34 -3.05 -1.45
N HIS A 314 -18.10 -3.49 -1.58
CA HIS A 314 -17.04 -3.09 -0.66
C HIS A 314 -16.30 -1.92 -1.23
N CYS A 315 -16.22 -0.86 -0.45
CA CYS A 315 -15.34 0.27 -0.71
C CYS A 315 -14.10 0.05 0.15
N HIS A 316 -12.94 -0.12 -0.46
CA HIS A 316 -11.71 -0.11 0.31
C HIS A 316 -11.60 1.22 1.06
N PHE A 317 -11.37 1.15 2.37
CA PHE A 317 -11.19 2.32 3.24
C PHE A 317 -12.38 3.30 3.33
N GLY A 318 -13.59 2.89 2.93
CA GLY A 318 -14.72 3.82 2.84
C GLY A 318 -14.62 4.80 1.66
N ILE A 319 -13.66 4.61 0.75
CA ILE A 319 -13.48 5.39 -0.46
C ILE A 319 -14.33 4.78 -1.56
N THR A 320 -15.36 5.50 -1.99
CA THR A 320 -16.39 5.00 -2.91
C THR A 320 -15.84 4.62 -4.28
N TRP A 321 -14.78 5.30 -4.74
CA TRP A 321 -14.11 4.99 -6.00
C TRP A 321 -13.06 3.88 -5.90
N LEU A 322 -12.88 3.28 -4.72
CA LEU A 322 -12.19 2.00 -4.54
C LEU A 322 -13.19 0.87 -4.29
N CYS A 323 -14.36 0.93 -4.94
CA CYS A 323 -15.36 -0.13 -4.83
C CYS A 323 -15.27 -1.18 -5.93
N ALA A 324 -15.57 -2.42 -5.53
CA ALA A 324 -15.83 -3.56 -6.40
C ALA A 324 -17.09 -4.29 -5.94
N ASP A 325 -17.69 -5.08 -6.83
CA ASP A 325 -18.85 -5.90 -6.47
C ASP A 325 -18.42 -7.01 -5.47
N PRO A 326 -19.34 -7.55 -4.65
CA PRO A 326 -19.02 -8.62 -3.71
C PRO A 326 -18.33 -9.79 -4.41
N TYR A 327 -17.25 -10.29 -3.84
CA TYR A 327 -16.41 -11.38 -4.39
C TYR A 327 -15.75 -11.08 -5.74
N GLU A 328 -15.83 -9.85 -6.25
CA GLU A 328 -15.16 -9.47 -7.48
C GLU A 328 -13.66 -9.23 -7.24
N SER A 329 -12.84 -9.78 -8.12
CA SER A 329 -11.41 -9.48 -8.18
C SER A 329 -11.19 -8.00 -8.47
N ASN A 330 -10.25 -7.38 -7.77
CA ASN A 330 -9.92 -5.98 -7.98
C ASN A 330 -8.42 -5.70 -7.79
N MET A 331 -7.96 -4.59 -8.37
CA MET A 331 -6.55 -4.22 -8.42
C MET A 331 -5.92 -4.15 -7.04
N LEU A 332 -6.59 -3.46 -6.12
CA LEU A 332 -6.05 -3.19 -4.79
C LEU A 332 -5.94 -4.47 -3.94
N SER A 333 -6.99 -5.31 -3.93
CA SER A 333 -6.98 -6.58 -3.20
C SER A 333 -5.92 -7.53 -3.75
N THR A 334 -5.82 -7.63 -5.08
CA THR A 334 -4.81 -8.45 -5.77
C THR A 334 -3.41 -8.00 -5.39
N TRP A 335 -3.15 -6.69 -5.43
CA TRP A 335 -1.87 -6.13 -5.04
C TRP A 335 -1.53 -6.35 -3.57
N LEU A 336 -2.47 -6.10 -2.65
CA LEU A 336 -2.25 -6.27 -1.21
C LEU A 336 -1.98 -7.74 -0.81
N TYR A 337 -2.72 -8.70 -1.38
CA TYR A 337 -2.47 -10.11 -1.08
C TYR A 337 -1.18 -10.61 -1.72
N CYS A 338 -0.88 -10.25 -2.97
CA CYS A 338 0.41 -10.60 -3.58
C CYS A 338 1.57 -9.99 -2.79
N GLY A 339 1.47 -8.72 -2.41
CA GLY A 339 2.46 -8.05 -1.58
C GLY A 339 2.65 -8.71 -0.22
N ALA A 340 1.56 -9.13 0.45
CA ALA A 340 1.66 -9.84 1.72
C ALA A 340 2.39 -11.18 1.56
N LEU A 341 2.09 -11.95 0.50
CA LEU A 341 2.75 -13.23 0.21
C LEU A 341 4.22 -13.04 -0.13
N ALA A 342 4.56 -12.01 -0.89
CA ALA A 342 5.95 -11.65 -1.21
C ALA A 342 6.74 -11.30 0.06
N LEU A 343 6.20 -10.41 0.91
CA LEU A 343 6.83 -10.04 2.18
C LEU A 343 7.02 -11.24 3.11
N ILE A 344 6.01 -12.10 3.24
CA ILE A 344 6.13 -13.32 4.05
C ILE A 344 7.27 -14.21 3.53
N SER A 345 7.44 -14.29 2.21
CA SER A 345 8.46 -15.13 1.57
C SER A 345 9.89 -14.69 1.89
N GLU A 346 10.11 -13.43 2.26
CA GLU A 346 11.41 -12.90 2.72
C GLU A 346 11.77 -13.37 4.14
N ALA A 347 10.78 -13.50 5.02
CA ALA A 347 11.01 -13.89 6.41
C ALA A 347 10.90 -15.41 6.63
N VAL A 348 10.24 -16.12 5.72
CA VAL A 348 9.78 -17.48 5.95
C VAL A 348 9.86 -18.29 4.65
N GLU A 349 10.74 -19.29 4.62
CA GLU A 349 10.85 -20.21 3.49
C GLU A 349 9.58 -21.07 3.33
N SER A 350 9.00 -21.05 2.13
CA SER A 350 7.89 -21.92 1.71
C SER A 350 7.89 -22.11 0.19
N PRO A 351 7.03 -22.97 -0.38
CA PRO A 351 6.92 -23.08 -1.83
C PRO A 351 6.64 -21.74 -2.54
N LEU A 352 5.94 -20.81 -1.86
CA LEU A 352 5.65 -19.48 -2.41
C LEU A 352 6.88 -18.58 -2.51
N SER A 353 7.99 -18.90 -1.83
CA SER A 353 9.27 -18.19 -2.00
C SER A 353 9.84 -18.35 -3.42
N HIS A 354 9.35 -19.32 -4.20
CA HIS A 354 9.82 -19.61 -5.56
C HIS A 354 8.90 -19.08 -6.68
N VAL A 355 7.91 -18.26 -6.35
CA VAL A 355 7.00 -17.64 -7.34
C VAL A 355 7.76 -16.68 -8.29
N GLY A 356 8.94 -16.21 -7.87
CA GLY A 356 9.72 -15.21 -8.60
C GLY A 356 9.32 -13.79 -8.23
N TRP A 357 9.14 -13.53 -6.92
CA TRP A 357 8.90 -12.19 -6.41
C TRP A 357 10.09 -11.27 -6.71
N PHE A 358 9.79 -10.04 -7.10
CA PHE A 358 10.77 -8.98 -7.26
C PHE A 358 10.48 -7.87 -6.25
N LEU A 359 11.27 -7.85 -5.18
CA LEU A 359 11.26 -6.81 -4.16
C LEU A 359 12.52 -5.97 -4.38
N ARG A 360 12.35 -4.70 -4.72
CA ARG A 360 13.48 -3.84 -5.08
C ARG A 360 14.42 -3.62 -3.89
N GLU A 361 15.67 -4.05 -4.02
CA GLU A 361 16.72 -3.66 -3.09
C GLU A 361 17.12 -2.19 -3.30
N ARG A 362 17.29 -1.46 -2.20
CA ARG A 362 17.55 0.00 -2.17
C ARG A 362 18.99 0.40 -2.52
N ASN A 363 19.79 -0.51 -3.07
CA ASN A 363 21.23 -0.34 -3.16
C ASN A 363 21.69 0.55 -4.34
N GLU A 364 20.84 0.89 -5.30
CA GLU A 364 21.24 1.64 -6.49
C GLU A 364 20.17 2.68 -6.90
N ALA A 365 20.40 3.96 -6.52
CA ALA A 365 19.62 5.18 -6.82
C ALA A 365 18.45 5.52 -5.86
N PRO A 366 18.08 6.82 -5.70
CA PRO A 366 16.91 7.23 -4.94
C PRO A 366 15.65 6.86 -5.74
N THR A 367 15.20 5.61 -5.61
CA THR A 367 13.92 5.16 -6.13
C THR A 367 12.85 5.39 -5.07
N PHE A 368 11.81 6.13 -5.45
CA PHE A 368 10.66 6.51 -4.65
C PHE A 368 9.74 5.33 -4.30
N SER A 369 9.94 4.15 -4.89
CA SER A 369 9.10 2.97 -4.61
C SER A 369 9.49 2.27 -3.29
N SER A 370 8.66 2.42 -2.26
CA SER A 370 8.55 1.42 -1.19
C SER A 370 7.09 1.33 -0.73
N TRP A 371 6.28 0.80 -1.62
CA TRP A 371 5.05 0.16 -1.17
C TRP A 371 5.29 -1.31 -0.78
N LEU A 372 6.45 -1.86 -1.16
CA LEU A 372 6.96 -3.19 -0.82
C LEU A 372 8.47 -3.08 -0.56
#